data_AF-I0GQV0-F1
#
_entry.id   AF-I0GQV0-F1
#
_cell.length_a   1.000
_cell.length_b   1.000
_cell.length_c   1.000
_cell.angle_alpha   90.00
_cell.angle_beta   90.00
_cell.angle_gamma   90.00
#
_symmetry.space_group_name_H-M   'P 1'
#
loop_
_entity.id
_entity.type
_entity.pdbx_description
1 polymer ?
#
loop_
_entity_poly.entity_id
_entity_poly.type
_entity_poly.pdbx_seq_one_letter_code
_entity_poly.pdbx_strand_id
1 'polypeptide(L)'
;MTTLLKKELDMNIEKNEEILKNTCKLRNEYEVALFEKAIEEICSTQRAEYVLNLCSGFDDDTEDEEVMFGLVHAVEKLGGEDGLYWTAMGLERMWRNKEWCKILLYRILNSDEDRIKYPEVINRLPWRERDRNISLLADILHEDKEMFADKIDEVLKDCSVVYQINKYPNGEIMVIYDRNGAVWNGKLDTIYESDNGLNDGENGYEEYHACLFKVIDVIKPGKNSIKVNDWVEISRLNPPEQIFDSKGLQIWGQSREDRQC
;
A
#
# COMPACT_ATOMS: atom_id res chain seq x y z
N MET A 1 -25.27 9.87 17.63
CA MET A 1 -25.35 11.11 16.82
C MET A 1 -26.62 11.05 15.99
N THR A 2 -27.45 12.09 15.95
CA THR A 2 -28.64 12.12 15.07
C THR A 2 -28.20 12.32 13.62
N THR A 3 -29.01 11.88 12.64
CA THR A 3 -28.67 12.00 11.21
C THR A 3 -28.39 13.45 10.78
N LEU A 4 -29.09 14.42 11.37
CA LEU A 4 -28.84 15.86 11.13
C LEU A 4 -27.49 16.31 11.69
N LEU A 5 -27.16 15.95 12.94
CA LEU A 5 -25.88 16.31 13.55
C LEU A 5 -24.70 15.69 12.82
N LYS A 6 -24.86 14.46 12.30
CA LYS A 6 -23.83 13.82 11.48
C LYS A 6 -23.59 14.58 10.18
N LYS A 7 -24.67 14.97 9.50
CA LYS A 7 -24.57 15.72 8.24
C LYS A 7 -23.90 17.09 8.44
N GLU A 8 -24.23 17.80 9.52
CA GLU A 8 -23.62 19.08 9.84
C GLU A 8 -22.13 18.95 10.16
N LEU A 9 -21.75 17.91 10.91
CA LEU A 9 -20.35 17.59 11.17
C LEU A 9 -19.59 17.30 9.88
N ASP A 10 -20.13 16.42 9.03
CA ASP A 10 -19.48 16.04 7.76
C ASP A 10 -19.30 17.26 6.85
N MET A 11 -20.29 18.17 6.77
CA MET A 11 -20.16 19.44 6.04
C MET A 11 -19.05 20.35 6.59
N ASN A 12 -18.90 20.42 7.92
CA ASN A 12 -17.83 21.22 8.53
C ASN A 12 -16.45 20.62 8.23
N ILE A 13 -16.35 19.29 8.19
CA ILE A 13 -15.11 18.60 7.84
C ILE A 13 -14.74 18.80 6.37
N GLU A 14 -15.70 18.70 5.46
CA GLU A 14 -15.47 19.01 4.04
C GLU A 14 -14.97 20.44 3.83
N LYS A 15 -15.56 21.41 4.57
CA LYS A 15 -15.11 22.80 4.54
C LYS A 15 -13.66 22.95 5.03
N ASN A 16 -13.30 22.27 6.12
CA ASN A 16 -11.93 22.36 6.65
C ASN A 16 -10.92 21.64 5.77
N GLU A 17 -11.29 20.51 5.15
CA GLU A 17 -10.47 19.86 4.13
C GLU A 17 -10.18 20.82 2.96
N GLU A 18 -11.19 21.57 2.51
CA GLU A 18 -11.02 22.56 1.44
C GLU A 18 -10.12 23.72 1.86
N ILE A 19 -10.17 24.15 3.12
CA ILE A 19 -9.24 25.14 3.66
C ILE A 19 -7.81 24.58 3.59
N LEU A 20 -7.58 23.35 4.08
CA LEU A 20 -6.26 22.73 4.05
C LEU A 20 -5.68 22.70 2.62
N LYS A 21 -6.45 22.26 1.63
CA LYS A 21 -6.02 22.20 0.22
C LYS A 21 -5.68 23.57 -0.37
N ASN A 22 -6.36 24.62 0.07
CA ASN A 22 -6.16 25.96 -0.48
C ASN A 22 -5.02 26.72 0.20
N THR A 23 -4.57 26.28 1.38
CA THR A 23 -3.54 26.95 2.18
C THR A 23 -2.30 26.09 2.44
N CYS A 24 -2.22 24.87 1.92
CA CYS A 24 -1.10 23.92 2.10
C CYS A 24 0.27 24.42 1.61
N LYS A 25 0.30 25.45 0.75
CA LYS A 25 1.55 26.11 0.32
C LYS A 25 2.16 27.01 1.40
N LEU A 26 1.36 27.43 2.40
CA LEU A 26 1.82 28.16 3.59
C LEU A 26 2.65 29.42 3.29
N ARG A 27 2.24 30.20 2.29
CA ARG A 27 3.04 31.30 1.70
C ARG A 27 3.15 32.55 2.58
N ASN A 28 2.34 32.63 3.63
CA ASN A 28 2.25 33.78 4.52
C ASN A 28 1.51 33.41 5.82
N GLU A 29 1.64 34.27 6.83
CA GLU A 29 1.02 34.08 8.15
C GLU A 29 -0.51 33.91 8.12
N TYR A 30 -1.20 34.46 7.11
CA TYR A 30 -2.64 34.30 6.98
C TYR A 30 -3.02 32.88 6.52
N GLU A 31 -2.28 32.32 5.54
CA GLU A 31 -2.44 30.93 5.12
C GLU A 31 -2.11 29.96 6.26
N VAL A 32 -1.02 30.20 6.98
CA VAL A 32 -0.62 29.41 8.15
C VAL A 32 -1.73 29.40 9.21
N ALA A 33 -2.24 30.58 9.60
CA ALA A 33 -3.28 30.67 10.63
C ALA A 33 -4.59 29.97 10.22
N LEU A 34 -4.97 30.02 8.94
CA LEU A 34 -6.14 29.30 8.43
C LEU A 34 -5.91 27.78 8.42
N PHE A 35 -4.72 27.35 8.00
CA PHE A 35 -4.34 25.95 7.93
C PHE A 35 -4.34 25.30 9.32
N GLU A 36 -3.63 25.89 10.28
CA GLU A 36 -3.56 25.40 11.67
C GLU A 36 -4.94 25.35 12.32
N LYS A 37 -5.78 26.37 12.07
CA LYS A 37 -7.15 26.37 12.58
C LYS A 37 -7.98 25.24 11.99
N ALA A 38 -7.86 24.96 10.70
CA ALA A 38 -8.56 23.84 10.06
C ALA A 38 -8.08 22.48 10.64
N ILE A 39 -6.79 22.32 10.91
CA ILE A 39 -6.24 21.15 11.62
C ILE A 39 -6.88 21.02 13.00
N GLU A 40 -6.88 22.09 13.81
CA GLU A 40 -7.45 22.08 15.15
C GLU A 40 -8.93 21.67 15.14
N GLU A 41 -9.72 22.25 14.23
CA GLU A 41 -11.13 21.94 14.08
C GLU A 41 -11.36 20.47 13.69
N ILE A 42 -10.60 19.91 12.76
CA ILE A 42 -10.69 18.48 12.41
C ILE A 42 -10.27 17.60 13.59
N CYS A 43 -9.16 17.91 14.27
CA CYS A 43 -8.68 17.15 15.43
C CYS A 43 -9.66 17.20 16.61
N SER A 44 -10.41 18.29 16.77
CA SER A 44 -11.41 18.45 17.84
C SER A 44 -12.53 17.41 17.80
N THR A 45 -12.75 16.78 16.63
CA THR A 45 -13.76 15.73 16.47
C THR A 45 -13.42 14.43 17.19
N GLN A 46 -12.13 14.17 17.42
CA GLN A 46 -11.60 12.92 17.98
C GLN A 46 -12.05 11.68 17.18
N ARG A 47 -12.24 11.83 15.87
CA ARG A 47 -12.68 10.77 14.95
C ARG A 47 -11.54 10.41 14.01
N ALA A 48 -10.96 9.22 14.22
CA ALA A 48 -9.77 8.74 13.52
C ALA A 48 -9.95 8.70 11.99
N GLU A 49 -11.17 8.45 11.49
CA GLU A 49 -11.44 8.44 10.05
C GLU A 49 -11.19 9.77 9.36
N TYR A 50 -11.19 10.89 10.09
CA TYR A 50 -10.90 12.22 9.53
C TYR A 50 -9.39 12.50 9.38
N VAL A 51 -8.53 11.54 9.73
CA VAL A 51 -7.13 11.52 9.25
C VAL A 51 -7.09 11.60 7.72
N LEU A 52 -8.07 11.02 7.01
CA LEU A 52 -8.19 11.15 5.56
C LEU A 52 -8.28 12.62 5.09
N ASN A 53 -9.01 13.45 5.84
CA ASN A 53 -9.16 14.86 5.52
C ASN A 53 -7.87 15.64 5.84
N LEU A 54 -7.18 15.28 6.93
CA LEU A 54 -5.86 15.83 7.25
C LEU A 54 -4.83 15.50 6.16
N CYS A 55 -4.80 14.26 5.65
CA CYS A 55 -3.89 13.86 4.58
C CYS A 55 -4.03 14.73 3.31
N SER A 56 -5.21 15.28 3.04
CA SER A 56 -5.41 16.20 1.91
C SER A 56 -4.68 17.53 2.05
N GLY A 57 -4.13 17.86 3.22
CA GLY A 57 -3.43 19.11 3.51
C GLY A 57 -1.92 19.08 3.26
N PHE A 58 -1.33 17.92 2.97
CA PHE A 58 0.09 17.84 2.63
C PHE A 58 0.37 18.37 1.22
N ASP A 59 1.48 19.08 1.04
CA ASP A 59 1.94 19.61 -0.25
C ASP A 59 3.47 19.61 -0.29
N ASP A 60 4.05 18.98 -1.31
CA ASP A 60 5.51 18.91 -1.48
C ASP A 60 6.11 20.29 -1.83
N ASP A 61 5.31 21.24 -2.35
CA ASP A 61 5.72 22.62 -2.66
C ASP A 61 5.50 23.61 -1.49
N THR A 62 5.38 23.12 -0.25
CA THR A 62 5.11 23.98 0.90
C THR A 62 6.29 24.92 1.22
N GLU A 63 6.00 26.17 1.57
CA GLU A 63 7.03 27.15 1.96
C GLU A 63 7.39 27.06 3.46
N ASP A 64 6.62 26.30 4.25
CA ASP A 64 6.83 26.12 5.69
C ASP A 64 6.73 24.63 6.10
N GLU A 65 7.88 23.96 6.11
CA GLU A 65 7.97 22.55 6.50
C GLU A 65 7.64 22.33 7.99
N GLU A 66 7.91 23.30 8.87
CA GLU A 66 7.68 23.14 10.32
C GLU A 66 6.18 23.00 10.62
N VAL A 67 5.37 23.86 10.00
CA VAL A 67 3.91 23.77 10.09
C VAL A 67 3.40 22.47 9.45
N MET A 68 4.01 22.02 8.35
CA MET A 68 3.66 20.75 7.72
C MET A 68 4.01 19.53 8.59
N PHE A 69 5.12 19.58 9.34
CA PHE A 69 5.40 18.61 10.40
C PHE A 69 4.38 18.68 11.55
N GLY A 70 3.82 19.86 11.83
CA GLY A 70 2.65 20.00 12.70
C GLY A 70 1.46 19.16 12.21
N LEU A 71 1.21 19.12 10.90
CA LEU A 71 0.18 18.26 10.31
C LEU A 71 0.49 16.76 10.47
N VAL A 72 1.76 16.35 10.34
CA VAL A 72 2.19 14.97 10.64
C VAL A 72 1.79 14.57 12.07
N HIS A 73 2.09 15.43 13.05
CA HIS A 73 1.72 15.17 14.44
C HIS A 73 0.20 15.17 14.67
N ALA A 74 -0.54 15.99 13.93
CA ALA A 74 -1.99 16.00 13.99
C ALA A 74 -2.60 14.68 13.48
N VAL A 75 -2.05 14.14 12.39
CA VAL A 75 -2.43 12.82 11.85
C VAL A 75 -2.20 11.72 12.88
N GLU A 76 -1.00 11.66 13.47
CA GLU A 76 -0.65 10.65 14.49
C GLU A 76 -1.58 10.75 15.71
N LYS A 77 -1.83 11.97 16.19
CA LYS A 77 -2.65 12.22 17.38
C LYS A 77 -4.13 11.91 17.14
N LEU A 78 -4.69 12.30 15.99
CA LEU A 78 -6.09 12.05 15.68
C LEU A 78 -6.36 10.57 15.42
N GLY A 79 -5.41 9.88 14.77
CA GLY A 79 -5.53 8.48 14.43
C GLY A 79 -5.66 7.55 15.65
N GLY A 80 -4.89 7.81 16.71
CA GLY A 80 -4.91 6.98 17.91
C GLY A 80 -4.63 5.50 17.60
N GLU A 81 -5.39 4.58 18.19
CA GLU A 81 -5.22 3.13 17.99
C GLU A 81 -5.48 2.68 16.54
N ASP A 82 -6.39 3.36 15.82
CA ASP A 82 -6.70 3.08 14.41
C ASP A 82 -5.82 3.89 13.44
N GLY A 83 -4.89 4.69 13.97
CA GLY A 83 -4.14 5.68 13.20
C GLY A 83 -3.32 5.09 12.07
N LEU A 84 -2.75 3.90 12.27
CA LEU A 84 -1.98 3.20 11.24
C LEU A 84 -2.85 2.87 10.01
N TYR A 85 -4.09 2.41 10.23
CA TYR A 85 -5.01 2.10 9.14
C TYR A 85 -5.44 3.35 8.38
N TRP A 86 -5.84 4.41 9.10
CA TRP A 86 -6.32 5.63 8.45
C TRP A 86 -5.21 6.42 7.77
N THR A 87 -3.98 6.40 8.31
CA THR A 87 -2.81 6.97 7.65
C THR A 87 -2.53 6.24 6.34
N ALA A 88 -2.52 4.90 6.36
CA ALA A 88 -2.30 4.08 5.18
C ALA A 88 -3.37 4.30 4.09
N MET A 89 -4.65 4.41 4.49
CA MET A 89 -5.74 4.81 3.59
C MET A 89 -5.53 6.22 3.01
N GLY A 90 -5.04 7.15 3.84
CA GLY A 90 -4.86 8.55 3.48
C GLY A 90 -3.75 8.82 2.46
N LEU A 91 -2.76 7.93 2.32
CA LEU A 91 -1.67 8.10 1.36
C LEU A 91 -2.17 8.26 -0.10
N GLU A 92 -3.32 7.67 -0.43
CA GLU A 92 -3.94 7.81 -1.75
C GLU A 92 -4.46 9.24 -2.01
N ARG A 93 -4.86 9.98 -0.96
CA ARG A 93 -5.28 11.38 -1.09
C ARG A 93 -4.12 12.33 -1.38
N MET A 94 -2.90 11.86 -1.12
CA MET A 94 -1.64 12.59 -1.32
C MET A 94 -0.96 12.19 -2.63
N TRP A 95 -1.69 11.70 -3.63
CA TRP A 95 -1.08 11.06 -4.82
C TRP A 95 -0.04 11.93 -5.54
N ARG A 96 -0.19 13.27 -5.51
CA ARG A 96 0.74 14.26 -6.08
C ARG A 96 1.91 14.63 -5.17
N ASN A 97 1.81 14.36 -3.86
CA ASN A 97 2.71 14.83 -2.81
C ASN A 97 3.48 13.64 -2.24
N LYS A 98 4.36 13.08 -3.06
CA LYS A 98 5.07 11.82 -2.79
C LYS A 98 6.05 11.96 -1.63
N GLU A 99 6.70 13.11 -1.46
CA GLU A 99 7.72 13.27 -0.43
C GLU A 99 7.09 13.24 0.97
N TRP A 100 5.94 13.90 1.16
CA TRP A 100 5.19 13.76 2.41
C TRP A 100 4.60 12.37 2.63
N CYS A 101 4.21 11.65 1.56
CA CYS A 101 3.83 10.23 1.71
C CYS A 101 5.00 9.41 2.26
N LYS A 102 6.20 9.59 1.72
CA LYS A 102 7.41 8.89 2.18
C LYS A 102 7.74 9.27 3.61
N ILE A 103 7.60 10.53 4.02
CA ILE A 103 7.77 10.96 5.42
C ILE A 103 6.86 10.17 6.37
N LEU A 104 5.57 10.03 6.06
CA LEU A 104 4.65 9.23 6.87
C LEU A 104 5.08 7.75 6.92
N LEU A 105 5.53 7.19 5.80
CA LEU A 105 6.04 5.82 5.74
C LEU A 105 7.36 5.64 6.50
N TYR A 106 8.29 6.60 6.47
CA TYR A 106 9.51 6.56 7.27
C TYR A 106 9.18 6.53 8.76
N ARG A 107 8.14 7.24 9.20
CA ARG A 107 7.68 7.17 10.61
C ARG A 107 7.19 5.78 10.97
N ILE A 108 6.38 5.16 10.11
CA ILE A 108 5.91 3.78 10.29
C ILE A 108 7.08 2.79 10.29
N LEU A 109 7.99 2.88 9.31
CA LEU A 109 9.13 1.97 9.17
C LEU A 109 10.13 2.09 10.34
N ASN A 110 10.28 3.27 10.93
CA ASN A 110 11.15 3.50 12.08
C ASN A 110 10.54 3.13 13.44
N SER A 111 9.23 2.92 13.49
CA SER A 111 8.52 2.41 14.67
C SER A 111 8.43 0.89 14.60
N ASP A 112 9.11 0.17 15.50
CA ASP A 112 9.02 -1.29 15.54
C ASP A 112 7.56 -1.75 15.76
N GLU A 113 6.82 -1.04 16.62
CA GLU A 113 5.41 -1.34 16.90
C GLU A 113 4.54 -1.20 15.65
N ASP A 114 4.66 -0.10 14.92
CA ASP A 114 3.83 0.13 13.73
C ASP A 114 4.28 -0.74 12.57
N ARG A 115 5.59 -0.89 12.34
CA ARG A 115 6.15 -1.72 11.29
C ARG A 115 5.67 -3.17 11.39
N ILE A 116 5.64 -3.75 12.60
CA ILE A 116 5.17 -5.13 12.84
C ILE A 116 3.67 -5.27 12.51
N LYS A 117 2.85 -4.24 12.78
CA LYS A 117 1.39 -4.26 12.54
C LYS A 117 1.03 -3.91 11.09
N TYR A 118 1.92 -3.23 10.38
CA TYR A 118 1.62 -2.66 9.07
C TYR A 118 1.26 -3.68 7.98
N PRO A 119 1.85 -4.90 7.92
CA PRO A 119 1.40 -5.95 6.99
C PRO A 119 -0.09 -6.27 7.09
N GLU A 120 -0.62 -6.35 8.32
CA GLU A 120 -2.04 -6.62 8.55
C GLU A 120 -2.90 -5.45 8.07
N VAL A 121 -2.44 -4.22 8.29
CA VAL A 121 -3.10 -3.02 7.77
C VAL A 121 -3.14 -3.04 6.25
N ILE A 122 -2.00 -3.18 5.58
CA ILE A 122 -1.88 -3.23 4.11
C ILE A 122 -2.82 -4.29 3.53
N ASN A 123 -2.89 -5.47 4.14
CA ASN A 123 -3.75 -6.57 3.69
C ASN A 123 -5.26 -6.33 3.91
N ARG A 124 -5.64 -5.40 4.80
CA ARG A 124 -7.03 -4.98 5.02
C ARG A 124 -7.45 -3.79 4.15
N LEU A 125 -6.50 -3.02 3.63
CA LEU A 125 -6.79 -1.90 2.74
C LEU A 125 -7.54 -2.36 1.48
N PRO A 126 -8.44 -1.52 0.93
CA PRO A 126 -8.87 -1.67 -0.44
C PRO A 126 -7.65 -1.59 -1.37
N TRP A 127 -7.78 -2.15 -2.56
CA TRP A 127 -6.61 -2.44 -3.39
C TRP A 127 -5.89 -1.16 -3.86
N ARG A 128 -6.59 -0.03 -4.06
CA ARG A 128 -5.98 1.25 -4.51
C ARG A 128 -4.99 1.74 -3.47
N GLU A 129 -5.47 1.86 -2.24
CA GLU A 129 -4.67 2.27 -1.11
C GLU A 129 -3.56 1.25 -0.88
N ARG A 130 -3.84 -0.05 -0.96
CA ARG A 130 -2.80 -1.08 -0.86
C ARG A 130 -1.69 -0.92 -1.88
N ASP A 131 -2.03 -0.76 -3.16
CA ASP A 131 -1.07 -0.64 -4.25
C ASP A 131 -0.25 0.64 -4.12
N ARG A 132 -0.90 1.76 -3.76
CA ARG A 132 -0.22 3.00 -3.42
C ARG A 132 0.81 2.83 -2.30
N ASN A 133 0.44 2.12 -1.23
CA ASN A 133 1.35 1.84 -0.11
C ASN A 133 2.54 0.99 -0.58
N ILE A 134 2.31 -0.07 -1.36
CA ILE A 134 3.36 -0.95 -1.90
C ILE A 134 4.29 -0.20 -2.86
N SER A 135 3.74 0.61 -3.77
CA SER A 135 4.48 1.43 -4.72
C SER A 135 5.39 2.43 -4.01
N LEU A 136 4.89 3.15 -3.01
CA LEU A 136 5.70 4.07 -2.21
C LEU A 136 6.79 3.35 -1.41
N LEU A 137 6.52 2.17 -0.86
CA LEU A 137 7.55 1.35 -0.21
C LEU A 137 8.61 0.87 -1.21
N ALA A 138 8.24 0.58 -2.46
CA ALA A 138 9.19 0.26 -3.51
C ALA A 138 10.03 1.49 -3.92
N ASP A 139 9.44 2.68 -3.99
CA ASP A 139 10.15 3.94 -4.21
C ASP A 139 11.20 4.16 -3.10
N ILE A 140 10.81 4.01 -1.81
CA ILE A 140 11.74 4.13 -0.68
C ILE A 140 12.85 3.06 -0.75
N LEU A 141 12.51 1.83 -1.13
CA LEU A 141 13.52 0.78 -1.30
C LEU A 141 14.54 1.13 -2.37
N HIS A 142 14.12 1.80 -3.44
CA HIS A 142 15.00 2.22 -4.53
C HIS A 142 15.93 3.36 -4.09
N GLU A 143 15.38 4.34 -3.38
CA GLU A 143 16.07 5.57 -2.97
C GLU A 143 16.97 5.36 -1.74
N ASP A 144 16.48 4.65 -0.71
CA ASP A 144 17.12 4.53 0.61
C ASP A 144 17.37 3.07 1.03
N LYS A 145 17.75 2.25 0.05
CA LYS A 145 17.95 0.81 0.22
C LYS A 145 18.77 0.42 1.46
N GLU A 146 19.89 1.10 1.70
CA GLU A 146 20.81 0.76 2.80
C GLU A 146 20.15 0.89 4.17
N MET A 147 19.17 1.79 4.31
CA MET A 147 18.51 2.05 5.59
C MET A 147 17.21 1.26 5.77
N PHE A 148 16.47 1.00 4.68
CA PHE A 148 15.10 0.49 4.78
C PHE A 148 14.87 -0.88 4.15
N ALA A 149 15.84 -1.50 3.47
CA ALA A 149 15.63 -2.79 2.80
C ALA A 149 15.05 -3.88 3.73
N ASP A 150 15.66 -4.12 4.89
CA ASP A 150 15.21 -5.16 5.82
C ASP A 150 13.83 -4.83 6.41
N LYS A 151 13.57 -3.55 6.70
CA LYS A 151 12.28 -3.06 7.24
C LYS A 151 11.16 -3.21 6.22
N ILE A 152 11.42 -2.89 4.96
CA ILE A 152 10.45 -3.02 3.88
C ILE A 152 10.21 -4.50 3.56
N ASP A 153 11.25 -5.32 3.64
CA ASP A 153 11.09 -6.76 3.49
C ASP A 153 10.21 -7.37 4.59
N GLU A 154 10.40 -6.94 5.84
CA GLU A 154 9.53 -7.32 6.96
C GLU A 154 8.06 -6.97 6.68
N VAL A 155 7.81 -5.82 6.05
CA VAL A 155 6.45 -5.36 5.72
C VAL A 155 5.85 -6.12 4.53
N LEU A 156 6.61 -6.29 3.45
CA LEU A 156 6.08 -6.76 2.16
C LEU A 156 6.20 -8.27 1.93
N LYS A 157 6.93 -9.01 2.77
CA LYS A 157 7.07 -10.47 2.67
C LYS A 157 5.75 -11.22 2.49
N ASP A 158 4.72 -10.80 3.21
CA ASP A 158 3.42 -11.48 3.24
C ASP A 158 2.31 -10.72 2.47
N CYS A 159 2.62 -9.53 1.94
CA CYS A 159 1.63 -8.64 1.33
C CYS A 159 1.62 -8.66 -0.21
N SER A 160 2.73 -9.03 -0.86
CA SER A 160 2.83 -8.98 -2.33
C SER A 160 3.67 -10.11 -2.91
N VAL A 161 3.00 -11.05 -3.58
CA VAL A 161 3.66 -12.14 -4.32
C VAL A 161 4.59 -11.63 -5.41
N VAL A 162 4.16 -10.60 -6.14
CA VAL A 162 4.95 -10.03 -7.24
C VAL A 162 6.19 -9.32 -6.70
N TYR A 163 6.09 -8.64 -5.54
CA TYR A 163 7.25 -8.05 -4.89
C TYR A 163 8.28 -9.13 -4.47
N GLN A 164 7.82 -10.27 -3.94
CA GLN A 164 8.72 -11.39 -3.61
C GLN A 164 9.41 -11.97 -4.86
N ILE A 165 8.68 -12.07 -5.98
CA ILE A 165 9.22 -12.55 -7.25
C ILE A 165 10.19 -11.54 -7.88
N ASN A 166 9.96 -10.23 -7.72
CA ASN A 166 10.78 -9.15 -8.30
C ASN A 166 12.24 -9.14 -7.80
N LYS A 167 12.54 -9.87 -6.73
CA LYS A 167 13.91 -10.08 -6.24
C LYS A 167 14.74 -11.03 -7.12
N TYR A 168 14.10 -11.73 -8.06
CA TYR A 168 14.71 -12.74 -8.93
C TYR A 168 14.81 -12.23 -10.38
N PRO A 169 15.88 -12.56 -11.11
CA PRO A 169 16.03 -12.14 -12.50
C PRO A 169 15.05 -12.85 -13.43
N ASN A 170 14.68 -12.18 -14.53
CA ASN A 170 13.95 -12.83 -15.62
C ASN A 170 14.71 -14.07 -16.10
N GLY A 171 13.97 -15.15 -16.28
CA GLY A 171 14.47 -16.46 -16.66
C GLY A 171 14.71 -17.42 -15.49
N GLU A 172 14.57 -16.97 -14.24
CA GLU A 172 14.62 -17.86 -13.08
C GLU A 172 13.51 -18.92 -13.14
N ILE A 173 13.84 -20.15 -12.72
CA ILE A 173 12.88 -21.25 -12.64
C ILE A 173 12.40 -21.38 -11.21
N MET A 174 11.08 -21.35 -11.05
CA MET A 174 10.41 -21.49 -9.76
C MET A 174 9.45 -22.69 -9.79
N VAL A 175 9.20 -23.27 -8.62
CA VAL A 175 8.18 -24.31 -8.42
C VAL A 175 6.92 -23.64 -7.89
N ILE A 176 5.83 -23.70 -8.65
CA ILE A 176 4.56 -23.08 -8.31
C ILE A 176 3.58 -24.16 -7.86
N TYR A 177 2.99 -23.96 -6.68
CA TYR A 177 1.83 -24.69 -6.19
C TYR A 177 0.60 -23.83 -6.45
N ASP A 178 -0.25 -24.22 -7.39
CA ASP A 178 -1.46 -23.48 -7.68
C ASP A 178 -2.58 -23.78 -6.65
N ARG A 179 -3.58 -22.89 -6.57
CA ARG A 179 -4.74 -23.07 -5.67
C ARG A 179 -5.67 -24.22 -6.07
N ASN A 180 -5.47 -24.80 -7.24
CA ASN A 180 -6.26 -25.90 -7.80
C ASN A 180 -5.57 -27.27 -7.63
N GLY A 181 -4.47 -27.31 -6.88
CA GLY A 181 -3.71 -28.51 -6.53
C GLY A 181 -2.67 -28.96 -7.56
N ALA A 182 -2.46 -28.20 -8.63
CA ALA A 182 -1.38 -28.43 -9.58
C ALA A 182 -0.03 -27.98 -9.00
N VAL A 183 1.02 -28.67 -9.42
CA VAL A 183 2.41 -28.29 -9.13
C VAL A 183 3.16 -28.29 -10.44
N TRP A 184 3.83 -27.19 -10.74
CA TRP A 184 4.50 -27.01 -12.03
C TRP A 184 5.74 -26.14 -11.89
N ASN A 185 6.70 -26.36 -12.77
CA ASN A 185 7.87 -25.52 -12.89
C ASN A 185 7.56 -24.41 -13.88
N GLY A 186 7.75 -23.16 -13.45
CA GLY A 186 7.54 -21.97 -14.25
C GLY A 186 8.85 -21.23 -14.45
N LYS A 187 9.10 -20.77 -15.66
CA LYS A 187 10.18 -19.81 -15.95
C LYS A 187 9.60 -18.40 -15.91
N LEU A 188 10.11 -17.55 -15.01
CA LEU A 188 9.76 -16.13 -14.97
C LEU A 188 10.18 -15.46 -16.28
N ASP A 189 9.27 -14.75 -16.92
CA ASP A 189 9.53 -14.10 -18.20
C ASP A 189 9.62 -12.58 -18.05
N THR A 190 8.58 -11.97 -17.50
CA THR A 190 8.51 -10.52 -17.28
C THR A 190 7.61 -10.17 -16.11
N ILE A 191 7.88 -9.02 -15.50
CA ILE A 191 7.02 -8.33 -14.54
C ILE A 191 6.53 -7.06 -15.23
N TYR A 192 5.23 -6.77 -15.11
CA TYR A 192 4.58 -5.65 -15.81
C TYR A 192 3.40 -5.12 -15.01
N GLU A 193 2.97 -3.91 -15.34
CA GLU A 193 1.70 -3.34 -14.90
C GLU A 193 0.58 -3.84 -15.82
N SER A 194 -0.51 -4.30 -15.22
CA SER A 194 -1.72 -4.75 -15.88
C SER A 194 -2.92 -4.03 -15.30
N ASP A 195 -4.06 -4.09 -15.96
CA ASP A 195 -5.33 -3.63 -15.41
C ASP A 195 -6.36 -4.76 -15.29
N ASN A 196 -7.50 -4.49 -14.63
CA ASN A 196 -8.59 -5.43 -14.46
C ASN A 196 -9.54 -5.53 -15.69
N GLY A 197 -9.11 -5.02 -16.84
CA GLY A 197 -9.83 -5.07 -18.12
C GLY A 197 -10.88 -3.96 -18.31
N LEU A 198 -10.92 -2.97 -17.42
CA LEU A 198 -11.77 -1.78 -17.57
C LEU A 198 -10.99 -0.64 -18.23
N ASN A 199 -11.69 0.38 -18.72
CA ASN A 199 -11.01 1.56 -19.25
C ASN A 199 -10.68 2.58 -18.16
N ASP A 200 -9.60 3.33 -18.37
CA ASP A 200 -9.26 4.48 -17.53
C ASP A 200 -10.45 5.45 -17.43
N GLY A 201 -10.80 5.82 -16.20
CA GLY A 201 -11.98 6.62 -15.85
C GLY A 201 -13.26 5.84 -15.54
N GLU A 202 -13.31 4.52 -15.78
CA GLU A 202 -14.45 3.69 -15.38
C GLU A 202 -14.45 3.42 -13.87
N ASN A 203 -15.64 3.43 -13.26
CA ASN A 203 -15.79 3.12 -11.85
C ASN A 203 -15.40 1.66 -11.60
N GLY A 204 -14.37 1.44 -10.80
CA GLY A 204 -13.78 0.13 -10.57
C GLY A 204 -12.62 -0.20 -11.49
N TYR A 205 -12.14 0.70 -12.35
CA TYR A 205 -10.85 0.53 -13.05
C TYR A 205 -9.72 0.31 -12.04
N GLU A 206 -8.92 -0.74 -12.27
CA GLU A 206 -7.82 -1.12 -11.38
C GLU A 206 -6.55 -1.43 -12.16
N GLU A 207 -5.43 -0.84 -11.77
CA GLU A 207 -4.07 -1.26 -12.17
C GLU A 207 -3.46 -2.15 -11.09
N TYR A 208 -2.57 -3.07 -11.48
CA TYR A 208 -1.84 -3.92 -10.57
C TYR A 208 -0.57 -4.47 -11.22
N HIS A 209 0.43 -4.77 -10.40
CA HIS A 209 1.59 -5.53 -10.88
C HIS A 209 1.26 -7.01 -11.06
N ALA A 210 1.73 -7.55 -12.17
CA ALA A 210 1.62 -8.95 -12.54
C ALA A 210 2.99 -9.47 -13.01
N CYS A 211 3.13 -10.79 -13.00
CA CYS A 211 4.30 -11.45 -13.54
C CYS A 211 3.88 -12.64 -14.40
N LEU A 212 4.54 -12.78 -15.54
CA LEU A 212 4.25 -13.82 -16.52
C LEU A 212 5.24 -14.97 -16.35
N PHE A 213 4.70 -16.19 -16.25
CA PHE A 213 5.49 -17.42 -16.22
C PHE A 213 5.18 -18.27 -17.44
N LYS A 214 6.24 -18.84 -18.04
CA LYS A 214 6.09 -19.94 -18.99
C LYS A 214 6.15 -21.27 -18.25
N VAL A 215 5.12 -22.10 -18.39
CA VAL A 215 5.11 -23.46 -17.84
C VAL A 215 6.15 -24.30 -18.59
N ILE A 216 7.19 -24.75 -17.91
CA ILE A 216 8.25 -25.59 -18.50
C ILE A 216 8.06 -27.08 -18.20
N ASP A 217 7.40 -27.40 -17.09
CA ASP A 217 7.10 -28.78 -16.69
C ASP A 217 5.89 -28.82 -15.75
N VAL A 218 5.11 -29.90 -15.81
CA VAL A 218 3.95 -30.12 -14.93
C VAL A 218 4.23 -31.35 -14.06
N ILE A 219 4.61 -31.10 -12.81
CA ILE A 219 4.98 -32.13 -11.83
C ILE A 219 3.72 -32.89 -11.37
N LYS A 220 2.63 -32.15 -11.12
CA LYS A 220 1.35 -32.70 -10.70
C LYS A 220 0.22 -31.93 -11.37
N PRO A 221 -0.71 -32.60 -12.08
CA PRO A 221 -1.88 -31.93 -12.62
C PRO A 221 -2.86 -31.55 -11.50
N GLY A 222 -3.46 -30.37 -11.62
CA GLY A 222 -4.54 -29.90 -10.74
C GLY A 222 -5.92 -30.08 -11.37
N LYS A 223 -6.93 -29.42 -10.80
CA LYS A 223 -8.28 -29.38 -11.38
C LYS A 223 -8.33 -28.64 -12.73
N ASN A 224 -7.40 -27.70 -12.94
CA ASN A 224 -7.26 -26.96 -14.18
C ASN A 224 -6.25 -27.64 -15.10
N SER A 225 -6.52 -27.59 -16.41
CA SER A 225 -5.71 -28.19 -17.47
C SER A 225 -4.51 -27.33 -17.86
N ILE A 226 -3.64 -26.97 -16.90
CA ILE A 226 -2.34 -26.37 -17.22
C ILE A 226 -1.49 -27.36 -18.01
N LYS A 227 -0.79 -26.89 -19.03
CA LYS A 227 0.07 -27.67 -19.92
C LYS A 227 1.43 -27.02 -20.08
N VAL A 228 2.43 -27.83 -20.44
CA VAL A 228 3.75 -27.34 -20.82
C VAL A 228 3.62 -26.38 -22.00
N ASN A 229 4.36 -25.26 -21.94
CA ASN A 229 4.31 -24.08 -22.80
C ASN A 229 3.11 -23.14 -22.61
N ASP A 230 2.20 -23.42 -21.68
CA ASP A 230 1.20 -22.43 -21.31
C ASP A 230 1.87 -21.20 -20.68
N TRP A 231 1.24 -20.05 -20.86
CA TRP A 231 1.59 -18.81 -20.18
C TRP A 231 0.62 -18.60 -19.03
N VAL A 232 1.16 -18.39 -17.83
CA VAL A 232 0.38 -18.21 -16.61
C VAL A 232 0.76 -16.88 -15.99
N GLU A 233 -0.23 -16.01 -15.82
CA GLU A 233 -0.08 -14.78 -15.05
C GLU A 233 -0.23 -15.08 -13.56
N ILE A 234 0.71 -14.60 -12.76
CA ILE A 234 0.63 -14.54 -11.30
C ILE A 234 0.53 -13.07 -10.89
N SER A 235 -0.48 -12.76 -10.08
CA SER A 235 -0.75 -11.42 -9.58
C SER A 235 -1.50 -11.50 -8.24
N ARG A 236 -1.89 -10.35 -7.69
CA ARG A 236 -2.81 -10.33 -6.53
C ARG A 236 -4.18 -10.94 -6.83
N LEU A 237 -4.64 -10.87 -8.08
CA LEU A 237 -5.94 -11.41 -8.50
C LEU A 237 -5.87 -12.91 -8.73
N ASN A 238 -4.71 -13.41 -9.17
CA ASN A 238 -4.45 -14.82 -9.34
C ASN A 238 -3.20 -15.27 -8.56
N PRO A 239 -3.22 -15.28 -7.21
CA PRO A 239 -2.05 -15.70 -6.44
C PRO A 239 -1.96 -17.22 -6.41
N PRO A 240 -0.76 -17.80 -6.51
CA PRO A 240 -0.56 -19.21 -6.19
C PRO A 240 -0.76 -19.48 -4.69
N GLU A 241 -0.80 -20.76 -4.33
CA GLU A 241 -0.77 -21.20 -2.93
C GLU A 241 0.64 -21.02 -2.34
N GLN A 242 1.67 -21.48 -3.06
CA GLN A 242 3.07 -21.36 -2.66
C GLN A 242 3.98 -21.24 -3.88
N ILE A 243 5.16 -20.62 -3.69
CA ILE A 243 6.23 -20.57 -4.68
C ILE A 243 7.54 -20.90 -3.99
N PHE A 244 8.38 -21.71 -4.64
CA PHE A 244 9.75 -22.01 -4.20
C PHE A 244 10.75 -21.72 -5.33
N ASP A 245 11.96 -21.33 -4.98
CA ASP A 245 13.06 -21.24 -5.94
C ASP A 245 13.58 -22.65 -6.32
N SER A 246 14.51 -22.70 -7.27
CA SER A 246 15.16 -23.94 -7.71
C SER A 246 15.99 -24.67 -6.64
N LYS A 247 16.28 -24.01 -5.51
CA LYS A 247 17.01 -24.54 -4.35
C LYS A 247 16.08 -25.01 -3.23
N GLY A 248 14.76 -24.81 -3.37
CA GLY A 248 13.75 -25.14 -2.37
C GLY A 248 13.55 -24.07 -1.30
N LEU A 249 14.08 -22.85 -1.47
CA LEU A 249 13.75 -21.71 -0.62
C LEU A 249 12.33 -21.24 -0.93
N GLN A 250 11.51 -21.05 0.10
CA GLN A 250 10.15 -20.55 -0.07
C GLN A 250 10.16 -19.06 -0.42
N ILE A 251 9.58 -18.70 -1.56
CA ILE A 251 9.41 -17.33 -2.05
C ILE A 251 8.05 -16.76 -1.61
N TRP A 252 7.00 -17.59 -1.64
CA TRP A 252 5.63 -17.16 -1.36
C TRP A 252 4.80 -18.25 -0.68
N GLY A 253 3.79 -17.82 0.09
CA GLY A 253 2.83 -18.66 0.80
C GLY A 253 3.23 -18.91 2.25
N GLN A 254 2.28 -19.34 3.09
CA GLN A 254 2.57 -19.69 4.49
C GLN A 254 3.47 -20.92 4.58
N SER A 255 4.33 -20.97 5.60
CA SER A 255 5.14 -22.12 5.91
C SER A 255 4.22 -23.32 6.26
N ARG A 256 4.66 -24.55 5.99
CA ARG A 256 3.87 -25.74 6.39
C ARG A 256 3.75 -25.90 7.90
N GLU A 257 4.58 -25.21 8.68
CA GLU A 257 4.62 -25.31 10.14
C GLU A 257 3.48 -24.52 10.81
N ASP A 258 2.93 -23.50 10.14
CA ASP A 258 1.85 -22.65 10.65
C ASP A 258 0.44 -23.25 10.49
N ARG A 259 0.31 -24.42 9.84
CA ARG A 259 -1.00 -25.13 9.68
C ARG A 259 -1.35 -26.06 10.84
N GLN A 260 -0.55 -26.06 11.91
CA GLN A 260 -0.82 -26.79 13.16
C GLN A 260 -0.85 -25.83 14.37
N CYS A 261 -1.78 -24.87 14.36
CA CYS A 261 -2.32 -24.22 15.56
C CYS A 261 -3.80 -23.92 15.33
#